data_AF-A0A395UZ41-F1
#
_entry.id   AF-A0A395UZ41-F1
#
_cell.length_a   1.000
_cell.length_b   1.000
_cell.length_c   1.000
_cell.angle_alpha   90.00
_cell.angle_beta   90.00
_cell.angle_gamma   90.00
#
_symmetry.space_group_name_H-M   'P 1'
#
loop_
_entity.id
_entity.type
_entity.pdbx_description
1 polymer ?
#
loop_
_entity_poly.entity_id
_entity_poly.type
_entity_poly.pdbx_seq_one_letter_code
_entity_poly.pdbx_strand_id
1 'polypeptide(L)'
;MLKKKLVQVTAAAMAATMLFSVPAMAKKNFFSFNVKTSVNDGEAFSAGNPKNDAERQAYVVTQDSNIMSTDAFYYAVFNYPKDTARYQYAYHTKMSSRTGTVHPQYYKSVTAGQTMYLQADTDKYIVWADGYWFS
;
A
#
# COMPACT_ATOMS: atom_id res chain seq x y z
N MET A 1 9.43 -48.88 -17.22
CA MET A 1 8.69 -47.88 -18.04
C MET A 1 7.70 -47.03 -17.24
N LEU A 2 7.00 -47.57 -16.23
CA LEU A 2 5.99 -46.83 -15.43
C LEU A 2 6.53 -45.57 -14.73
N LYS A 3 7.74 -45.63 -14.15
CA LYS A 3 8.39 -44.50 -13.46
C LYS A 3 8.68 -43.29 -14.35
N LYS A 4 9.05 -43.51 -15.63
CA LYS A 4 9.32 -42.42 -16.60
C LYS A 4 8.03 -41.70 -17.02
N LYS A 5 6.93 -42.44 -17.24
CA LYS A 5 5.62 -41.86 -17.54
C LYS A 5 5.07 -41.05 -16.38
N LEU A 6 5.26 -41.51 -15.14
CA LEU A 6 4.80 -40.79 -13.95
C LEU A 6 5.50 -39.42 -13.83
N VAL A 7 6.84 -39.39 -13.96
CA VAL A 7 7.63 -38.14 -13.91
C VAL A 7 7.24 -37.15 -15.02
N GLN A 8 6.98 -37.64 -16.24
CA GLN A 8 6.52 -36.79 -17.34
C GLN A 8 5.12 -36.19 -17.09
N VAL A 9 4.21 -36.96 -16.48
CA VAL A 9 2.86 -36.49 -16.12
C VAL A 9 2.94 -35.46 -14.99
N THR A 10 3.77 -35.64 -13.97
CA THR A 10 3.96 -34.64 -12.90
C THR A 10 4.59 -33.35 -13.41
N ALA A 11 5.58 -33.45 -14.32
CA ALA A 11 6.21 -32.27 -14.92
C ALA A 11 5.24 -31.48 -15.80
N ALA A 12 4.40 -32.16 -16.59
CA ALA A 12 3.37 -31.52 -17.40
C ALA A 12 2.28 -30.86 -16.54
N ALA A 13 1.90 -31.46 -15.41
CA ALA A 13 0.95 -30.87 -14.48
C ALA A 13 1.49 -29.60 -13.79
N MET A 14 2.77 -29.58 -13.39
CA MET A 14 3.42 -28.39 -12.84
C MET A 14 3.58 -27.27 -13.87
N ALA A 15 3.88 -27.61 -15.13
CA ALA A 15 3.93 -26.63 -16.21
C ALA A 15 2.52 -26.05 -16.49
N ALA A 16 1.48 -26.87 -16.42
CA ALA A 16 0.10 -26.43 -16.60
C ALA A 16 -0.36 -25.48 -15.49
N THR A 17 -0.01 -25.70 -14.22
CA THR A 17 -0.38 -24.79 -13.12
C THR A 17 0.33 -23.43 -13.21
N MET A 18 1.56 -23.38 -13.74
CA MET A 18 2.25 -22.10 -14.00
C MET A 18 1.61 -21.28 -15.13
N LEU A 19 0.88 -21.92 -16.05
CA LEU A 19 0.13 -21.21 -17.10
C LEU A 19 -1.15 -20.55 -16.58
N PHE A 20 -1.64 -20.96 -15.40
CA PHE A 20 -2.80 -20.37 -14.74
C PHE A 20 -2.46 -19.42 -13.58
N SER A 21 -1.17 -19.21 -13.27
CA SER A 21 -0.75 -18.18 -12.31
C SER A 21 -0.82 -16.81 -12.99
N VAL A 22 -2.00 -16.20 -13.00
CA VAL A 22 -2.14 -14.78 -13.36
C VAL A 22 -1.37 -13.97 -12.31
N PRO A 23 -0.40 -13.14 -12.71
CA PRO A 23 0.25 -12.24 -11.76
C PRO A 23 -0.83 -11.35 -11.14
N ALA A 24 -0.96 -11.43 -9.81
CA ALA A 24 -1.91 -10.61 -9.09
C ALA A 24 -1.47 -9.15 -9.16
N MET A 25 -2.25 -8.33 -9.86
CA MET A 25 -1.98 -6.91 -10.03
C MET A 25 -2.38 -6.13 -8.79
N ALA A 26 -1.58 -5.10 -8.46
CA ALA A 26 -1.88 -4.17 -7.39
C ALA A 26 -3.23 -3.49 -7.61
N LYS A 27 -4.09 -3.48 -6.58
CA LYS A 27 -5.40 -2.82 -6.70
C LYS A 27 -5.25 -1.32 -6.47
N LYS A 28 -5.73 -0.53 -7.44
CA LYS A 28 -5.86 0.93 -7.31
C LYS A 28 -6.99 1.27 -6.34
N ASN A 29 -6.71 2.10 -5.33
CA ASN A 29 -7.71 2.64 -4.43
C ASN A 29 -7.58 4.16 -4.31
N PHE A 30 -8.68 4.89 -4.43
CA PHE A 30 -8.68 6.34 -4.33
C PHE A 30 -8.76 6.78 -2.86
N PHE A 31 -8.15 7.91 -2.55
CA PHE A 31 -8.24 8.54 -1.23
C PHE A 31 -8.57 10.03 -1.37
N SER A 32 -9.21 10.56 -0.32
CA SER A 32 -9.43 11.97 -0.12
C SER A 32 -9.24 12.25 1.38
N PHE A 33 -8.17 12.94 1.72
CA PHE A 33 -7.80 13.23 3.09
C PHE A 33 -8.06 14.69 3.44
N ASN A 34 -8.56 14.91 4.65
CA ASN A 34 -8.66 16.22 5.27
C ASN A 34 -8.19 16.08 6.72
N VAL A 35 -6.89 16.28 6.91
CA VAL A 35 -6.17 15.98 8.14
C VAL A 35 -5.95 17.26 8.92
N LYS A 36 -6.24 17.24 10.22
CA LYS A 36 -6.10 18.39 11.11
C LYS A 36 -5.44 17.93 12.39
N THR A 37 -4.41 18.62 12.87
CA THR A 37 -3.74 18.26 14.14
C THR A 37 -4.68 18.28 15.35
N SER A 38 -5.78 19.03 15.29
CA SER A 38 -6.80 19.06 16.34
C SER A 38 -7.77 17.87 16.32
N VAL A 39 -7.65 16.95 15.37
CA VAL A 39 -8.55 15.80 15.17
C VAL A 39 -7.72 14.54 15.02
N ASN A 40 -7.96 13.53 15.86
CA ASN A 40 -7.23 12.25 15.84
C ASN A 40 -5.70 12.45 15.77
N ASP A 41 -5.18 13.40 16.54
CA ASP A 41 -3.75 13.73 16.62
C ASP A 41 -3.07 14.03 15.26
N GLY A 42 -3.83 14.50 14.26
CA GLY A 42 -3.27 14.81 12.94
C GLY A 42 -3.25 13.64 11.98
N GLU A 43 -4.17 12.69 12.13
CA GLU A 43 -4.18 11.47 11.32
C GLU A 43 -5.51 11.20 10.61
N ALA A 44 -5.42 10.57 9.43
CA ALA A 44 -6.55 10.00 8.72
C ALA A 44 -6.17 8.71 7.99
N PHE A 45 -7.12 7.79 7.85
CA PHE A 45 -6.93 6.52 7.13
C PHE A 45 -7.84 6.43 5.91
N SER A 46 -7.32 5.87 4.82
CA SER A 46 -8.11 5.57 3.62
C SER A 46 -9.01 4.37 3.86
N ALA A 47 -9.89 4.07 2.90
CA ALA A 47 -10.61 2.80 2.88
C ALA A 47 -9.63 1.62 2.68
N GLY A 48 -10.01 0.44 3.18
CA GLY A 48 -9.20 -0.76 3.07
C GLY A 48 -8.93 -1.16 1.60
N ASN A 49 -7.67 -1.50 1.32
CA ASN A 49 -7.19 -1.94 0.01
C ASN A 49 -6.45 -3.28 0.15
N PRO A 50 -6.92 -4.38 -0.47
CA PRO A 50 -6.24 -5.67 -0.40
C PRO A 50 -4.91 -5.65 -1.16
N LYS A 51 -3.82 -6.01 -0.47
CA LYS A 51 -2.51 -6.22 -1.09
C LYS A 51 -2.47 -7.60 -1.74
N ASN A 52 -2.45 -7.62 -3.07
CA ASN A 52 -2.48 -8.87 -3.84
C ASN A 52 -1.21 -9.10 -4.65
N ASP A 53 -0.45 -8.05 -4.93
CA ASP A 53 0.84 -8.15 -5.62
C ASP A 53 2.00 -8.52 -4.67
N ALA A 54 3.17 -8.76 -5.27
CA ALA A 54 4.42 -9.05 -4.56
C ALA A 54 5.31 -7.82 -4.36
N GLU A 55 4.80 -6.60 -4.57
CA GLU A 55 5.58 -5.37 -4.46
C GLU A 55 6.02 -5.12 -3.02
N ARG A 56 7.29 -4.74 -2.85
CA ARG A 56 7.87 -4.42 -1.54
C ARG A 56 7.65 -2.97 -1.11
N GLN A 57 6.91 -2.21 -1.91
CA GLN A 57 6.57 -0.83 -1.65
C GLN A 57 5.12 -0.57 -2.04
N ALA A 58 4.47 0.33 -1.32
CA ALA A 58 3.21 0.92 -1.77
C ALA A 58 3.52 2.05 -2.75
N TYR A 59 2.63 2.29 -3.71
CA TYR A 59 2.77 3.40 -4.66
C TYR A 59 1.64 4.38 -4.39
N VAL A 60 1.98 5.55 -3.84
CA VAL A 60 1.00 6.57 -3.46
C VAL A 60 1.15 7.75 -4.40
N VAL A 61 0.10 8.08 -5.13
CA VAL A 61 0.07 9.19 -6.09
C VAL A 61 -0.87 10.25 -5.55
N THR A 62 -0.32 11.41 -5.20
CA THR A 62 -1.09 12.61 -4.85
C THR A 62 -1.32 13.43 -6.12
N GLN A 63 -2.59 13.69 -6.44
CA GLN A 63 -3.00 14.40 -7.65
C GLN A 63 -3.33 15.86 -7.38
N ASP A 64 -3.79 16.18 -6.18
CA ASP A 64 -4.01 17.55 -5.73
C ASP A 64 -3.87 17.64 -4.21
N SER A 65 -3.34 18.74 -3.71
CA SER A 65 -3.19 19.01 -2.28
C SER A 65 -2.78 20.46 -1.99
N ASN A 66 -2.86 20.85 -0.73
CA ASN A 66 -2.20 22.06 -0.21
C ASN A 66 -0.81 21.79 0.41
N ILE A 67 -0.21 20.62 0.15
CA ILE A 67 1.09 20.23 0.70
C ILE A 67 2.20 21.12 0.13
N MET A 68 3.07 21.59 1.03
CA MET A 68 4.30 22.33 0.72
C MET A 68 5.53 21.55 1.21
N SER A 69 6.69 21.80 0.63
CA SER A 69 7.93 21.07 0.96
C SER A 69 8.38 21.20 2.42
N THR A 70 8.00 22.30 3.06
CA THR A 70 8.25 22.58 4.47
C THR A 70 7.28 21.88 5.42
N ASP A 71 6.15 21.38 4.91
CA ASP A 71 5.16 20.72 5.75
C ASP A 71 5.69 19.37 6.26
N ALA A 72 5.37 19.04 7.50
CA ALA A 72 5.52 17.69 8.03
C ALA A 72 4.24 16.91 7.70
N PHE A 73 4.22 16.30 6.52
CA PHE A 73 3.12 15.45 6.05
C PHE A 73 3.67 14.14 5.50
N TYR A 74 3.14 13.03 5.98
CA TYR A 74 3.67 11.70 5.73
C TYR A 74 2.57 10.74 5.30
N TYR A 75 2.97 9.79 4.45
CA TYR A 75 2.18 8.60 4.15
C TYR A 75 2.84 7.36 4.76
N ALA A 76 2.03 6.48 5.34
CA ALA A 76 2.45 5.17 5.83
C ALA A 76 1.35 4.13 5.55
N VAL A 77 1.67 2.84 5.62
CA VAL A 77 0.70 1.76 5.37
C VAL A 77 0.52 0.92 6.62
N PHE A 78 -0.73 0.62 6.94
CA PHE A 78 -1.14 -0.14 8.12
C PHE A 78 -2.03 -1.32 7.72
N ASN A 79 -2.01 -2.41 8.50
CA ASN A 79 -2.98 -3.50 8.31
C ASN A 79 -4.26 -3.35 9.14
N TYR A 80 -4.34 -2.31 9.97
CA TYR A 80 -5.50 -1.92 10.74
C TYR A 80 -5.48 -0.39 10.90
N PRO A 81 -6.59 0.34 10.72
CA PRO A 81 -6.60 1.80 10.67
C PRO A 81 -6.49 2.40 12.08
N LYS A 82 -5.32 2.26 12.69
CA LYS A 82 -4.96 2.79 14.00
C LYS A 82 -3.47 3.03 14.06
N ASP A 83 -3.06 4.24 14.45
CA ASP A 83 -1.65 4.55 14.61
C ASP A 83 -1.07 3.87 15.84
N THR A 84 -0.38 2.77 15.59
CA THR A 84 0.38 2.02 16.56
C THR A 84 1.41 1.22 15.78
N ALA A 85 2.67 1.20 16.23
CA ALA A 85 3.76 0.45 15.59
C ALA A 85 3.45 -1.04 15.34
N ARG A 86 2.51 -1.63 16.11
CA ARG A 86 1.99 -2.98 15.90
C ARG A 86 1.34 -3.13 14.52
N TYR A 87 0.54 -2.15 14.10
CA TYR A 87 -0.27 -2.18 12.88
C TYR A 87 0.40 -1.53 11.68
N GLN A 88 1.48 -0.77 11.89
CA GLN A 88 2.27 -0.18 10.82
C GLN A 88 3.06 -1.26 10.06
N TYR A 89 3.01 -1.22 8.74
CA TYR A 89 3.63 -2.18 7.82
C TYR A 89 4.62 -1.54 6.84
N ALA A 90 4.42 -0.26 6.51
CA ALA A 90 5.36 0.54 5.75
C ALA A 90 5.78 1.80 6.51
N TYR A 91 7.02 2.24 6.29
CA TYR A 91 7.56 3.44 6.95
C TYR A 91 6.83 4.72 6.54
N HIS A 92 6.76 5.67 7.47
CA HIS A 92 6.36 7.04 7.17
C HIS A 92 7.31 7.63 6.12
N THR A 93 6.72 8.05 5.00
CA THR A 93 7.43 8.62 3.86
C THR A 93 6.88 10.01 3.60
N LYS A 94 7.76 11.01 3.63
CA LYS A 94 7.37 12.41 3.52
C LYS A 94 6.87 12.74 2.12
N MET A 95 5.72 13.40 2.02
CA MET A 95 5.29 14.09 0.81
C MET A 95 5.69 15.56 0.89
N SER A 96 6.37 16.08 -0.13
CA SER A 96 6.97 17.43 -0.10
C SER A 96 6.51 18.34 -1.24
N SER A 97 5.47 17.93 -1.99
CA SER A 97 4.96 18.69 -3.13
C SER A 97 3.44 18.58 -3.20
N ARG A 98 2.82 19.54 -3.88
CA ARG A 98 1.35 19.57 -4.09
C ARG A 98 0.84 18.34 -4.85
N THR A 99 1.67 17.81 -5.73
CA THR A 99 1.39 16.64 -6.57
C THR A 99 2.64 15.78 -6.65
N GLY A 100 2.49 14.49 -6.92
CA GLY A 100 3.63 13.59 -7.13
C GLY A 100 3.41 12.20 -6.55
N THR A 101 4.48 11.41 -6.55
CA THR A 101 4.45 10.02 -6.12
C THR A 101 5.44 9.79 -4.99
N VAL A 102 5.04 9.02 -3.98
CA VAL A 102 5.94 8.50 -2.95
C VAL A 102 5.79 6.98 -2.84
N HIS A 103 6.84 6.36 -2.31
CA HIS A 103 6.95 4.90 -2.24
C HIS A 103 7.24 4.40 -0.81
N PRO A 104 6.23 4.35 0.08
CA PRO A 104 6.41 3.77 1.41
C PRO A 104 6.91 2.33 1.33
N GLN A 105 8.06 2.05 1.96
CA GLN A 105 8.70 0.74 1.93
C GLN A 105 8.11 -0.17 2.99
N TYR A 106 7.66 -1.36 2.60
CA TYR A 106 7.18 -2.37 3.54
C TYR A 106 8.36 -3.01 4.27
N TYR A 107 8.33 -2.96 5.61
CA TYR A 107 9.32 -3.62 6.47
C TYR A 107 8.78 -4.86 7.18
N LYS A 108 7.46 -5.07 7.13
CA LYS A 108 6.81 -6.32 7.54
C LYS A 108 6.36 -7.10 6.32
N SER A 109 6.44 -8.43 6.42
CA SER A 109 5.90 -9.32 5.40
C SER A 109 4.38 -9.17 5.30
N VAL A 110 3.88 -9.08 4.07
CA VAL A 110 2.44 -9.00 3.78
C VAL A 110 1.97 -10.32 3.18
N THR A 111 0.82 -10.81 3.63
CA THR A 111 0.14 -11.94 3.00
C THR A 111 -0.77 -11.44 1.88
N ALA A 112 -0.78 -12.13 0.74
CA ALA A 112 -1.69 -11.81 -0.35
C ALA A 112 -3.16 -11.83 0.12
N GLY A 113 -3.95 -10.83 -0.30
CA GLY A 113 -5.33 -10.63 0.13
C GLY A 113 -5.48 -9.88 1.45
N GLN A 114 -4.39 -9.59 2.17
CA GLN A 114 -4.45 -8.83 3.41
C GLN A 114 -4.88 -7.39 3.15
N THR A 115 -5.93 -6.93 3.83
CA THR A 115 -6.41 -5.55 3.73
C THR A 115 -5.42 -4.60 4.40
N MET A 116 -5.03 -3.57 3.65
CA MET A 116 -4.14 -2.51 4.06
C MET A 116 -4.85 -1.15 4.01
N TYR A 117 -4.36 -0.20 4.78
CA TYR A 117 -4.90 1.14 4.91
C TYR A 117 -3.75 2.12 4.75
N LEU A 118 -3.95 3.15 3.92
CA LEU A 118 -3.02 4.26 3.81
C LEU A 118 -3.33 5.25 4.91
N GLN A 119 -2.34 5.58 5.73
CA GLN A 119 -2.41 6.69 6.69
C GLN A 119 -1.88 7.95 6.02
N ALA A 120 -2.57 9.07 6.24
CA ALA A 120 -2.03 10.42 6.11
C ALA A 120 -1.84 10.99 7.52
N ASP A 121 -0.66 11.51 7.79
CA ASP A 121 -0.24 12.03 9.10
C ASP A 121 0.38 13.41 8.93
N THR A 122 0.02 14.37 9.79
CA THR A 122 0.56 15.72 9.75
C THR A 122 0.70 16.41 11.09
N ASP A 123 1.82 17.14 11.23
CA ASP A 123 2.02 18.12 12.31
C ASP A 123 1.55 19.54 11.93
N LYS A 124 1.00 19.74 10.73
CA LYS A 124 0.48 21.03 10.26
C LYS A 124 -0.99 21.17 10.61
N TYR A 125 -1.42 22.38 10.95
CA TYR A 125 -2.79 22.69 11.37
C TYR A 125 -3.89 22.08 10.48
N ILE A 126 -3.72 22.13 9.15
CA ILE A 126 -4.63 21.49 8.20
C ILE A 126 -3.93 21.14 6.88
N VAL A 127 -4.06 19.89 6.46
CA VAL A 127 -3.64 19.40 5.14
C VAL A 127 -4.78 18.64 4.49
N TRP A 128 -5.04 18.93 3.23
CA TRP A 128 -5.90 18.09 2.39
C TRP A 128 -5.10 17.53 1.23
N ALA A 129 -5.40 16.29 0.85
CA ALA A 129 -4.71 15.60 -0.23
C ALA A 129 -5.64 14.56 -0.88
N ASP A 130 -5.72 14.63 -2.20
CA ASP A 130 -6.51 13.73 -3.04
C ASP A 130 -5.61 12.94 -3.97
N GLY A 131 -5.98 11.68 -4.22
CA GLY A 131 -5.21 10.84 -5.11
C GLY A 131 -5.60 9.38 -5.07
N TYR A 132 -4.63 8.52 -5.35
CA TYR A 132 -4.82 7.08 -5.30
C TYR A 132 -3.55 6.37 -4.88
N TRP A 133 -3.70 5.14 -4.46
CA TRP A 133 -2.58 4.30 -4.11
C TRP A 133 -2.80 2.86 -4.55
N PHE A 134 -1.68 2.15 -4.66
CA PHE A 134 -1.61 0.71 -4.86
C PHE A 134 -1.00 0.10 -3.61
N SER A 135 -1.71 -0.87 -3.01
CA SER A 135 -1.28 -1.55 -1.78
C SER A 135 -0.35 -2.70 -2.08
#